data_AF-A0A1F8PP77-F1
#
_entry.id   AF-A0A1F8PP77-F1
#
_cell.length_a   1.000
_cell.length_b   1.000
_cell.length_c   1.000
_cell.angle_alpha   90.00
_cell.angle_beta   90.00
_cell.angle_gamma   90.00
#
_symmetry.space_group_name_H-M   'P 1'
#
loop_
_entity.id
_entity.type
_entity.pdbx_description
1 polymer ?
#
loop_
_entity_poly.entity_id
_entity_poly.type
_entity_poly.pdbx_seq_one_letter_code
_entity_poly.pdbx_strand_id
1 'polypeptide(L)'
;MFRIRRVYDDVIPEDKEAITRAQEILKAQFPKLSPKEVAELPQKLRNPLKYRFRSILFIADDSKGRIKGFALVFHEPVLHFCFLDFLSASKNLTGRGIGGALYARVREEALSLNSIGLFFECLPDSPKLSLNPEIRKQNVARLRFYERYGARPIINTAYETPLLPGNDNPPYLVFDNLGQETELSRDKTLGIVRTILERKYARLCPVDYIDMVVESIKDDPVQLRKPKYIKSRPVITVKHTVPVDKRITLIVNKRHIIHHVHELGYVEAPARIESILKEMNTTDIFQHIKANRFGEKRIKAVHDKHFVEYLKRVSASLEPGKSIYPYVFPIRNQTRPPRTLAIRAGYYCIDTFTPINRNAFLAAKGAVDCALTAANAVLNGQRLAYALVRPPGHHAERRSFGGFCYFNSAAAAAQYLSAHGKIAILDIDYHHGNGQQEIFYERSDVLTISIHGQPSFAYPYFSGFASEKGNGAGAGYNINFPLPEKIDGEKYRPVLKRALNRLTRFKPRFLIIALGLDTAAGDPTGTWSLQAQDFEANGKMIGMLHLPTIVVQEGGYDTQVLGTNARHFFSGLWAGTYLA
;
A
#
# COMPACT_ATOMS: atom_id res chain seq x y z
N MET A 1 18.89 -12.68 -4.56
CA MET A 1 17.89 -11.73 -5.09
C MET A 1 17.54 -10.75 -3.97
N PHE A 2 17.47 -9.45 -4.26
CA PHE A 2 17.05 -8.41 -3.31
C PHE A 2 15.87 -7.65 -3.91
N ARG A 3 15.04 -7.04 -3.07
CA ARG A 3 13.99 -6.10 -3.50
C ARG A 3 14.36 -4.69 -3.04
N ILE A 4 13.84 -3.68 -3.73
CA ILE A 4 13.92 -2.29 -3.30
C ILE A 4 12.51 -1.85 -2.96
N ARG A 5 12.34 -1.23 -1.80
CA ARG A 5 11.06 -0.69 -1.34
C ARG A 5 11.24 0.65 -0.66
N ARG A 6 10.23 1.50 -0.79
CA ARG A 6 10.13 2.73 0.00
C ARG A 6 9.75 2.40 1.45
N VAL A 7 10.37 3.10 2.39
CA VAL A 7 9.98 3.15 3.80
C VAL A 7 9.28 4.47 4.04
N TYR A 8 8.03 4.40 4.50
CA TYR A 8 7.17 5.58 4.60
C TYR A 8 7.25 6.23 5.99
N ASP A 9 7.34 5.42 7.03
CA ASP A 9 7.35 5.81 8.43
C ASP A 9 7.99 4.69 9.25
N ASP A 10 8.00 4.80 10.58
CA ASP A 10 8.48 3.78 11.53
C ASP A 10 7.32 3.16 12.34
N VAL A 11 6.10 3.15 11.77
CA VAL A 11 4.91 2.63 12.44
C VAL A 11 4.87 1.11 12.35
N ILE A 12 5.17 0.54 11.18
CA ILE A 12 5.22 -0.90 10.96
C ILE A 12 6.54 -1.46 11.52
N PRO A 13 6.53 -2.60 12.24
CA PRO A 13 7.75 -3.17 12.83
C PRO A 13 8.91 -3.34 11.84
N GLU A 14 8.61 -3.83 10.63
CA GLU A 14 9.63 -4.05 9.61
C GLU A 14 10.24 -2.75 9.07
N ASP A 15 9.45 -1.68 8.98
CA ASP A 15 9.93 -0.35 8.58
C ASP A 15 10.75 0.30 9.70
N LYS A 16 10.37 0.09 10.95
CA LYS A 16 11.13 0.53 12.12
C LYS A 16 12.50 -0.15 12.19
N GLU A 17 12.55 -1.47 11.99
CA GLU A 17 13.83 -2.18 11.87
C GLU A 17 14.64 -1.64 10.69
N ALA A 18 13.96 -1.35 9.57
CA ALA A 18 14.64 -0.85 8.40
C ALA A 18 15.31 0.51 8.60
N ILE A 19 14.63 1.43 9.26
CA ILE A 19 15.17 2.75 9.62
C ILE A 19 16.35 2.58 10.57
N THR A 20 16.23 1.68 11.55
CA THR A 20 17.31 1.39 12.51
C THR A 20 18.57 0.93 11.78
N ARG A 21 18.45 0.00 10.83
CA ARG A 21 19.59 -0.46 10.02
C ARG A 21 20.14 0.62 9.09
N ALA A 22 19.28 1.46 8.50
CA ALA A 22 19.74 2.60 7.71
C ALA A 22 20.56 3.57 8.57
N GLN A 23 20.15 3.83 9.81
CA GLN A 23 20.91 4.64 10.78
C GLN A 23 22.27 4.02 11.14
N GLU A 24 22.34 2.69 11.30
CA GLU A 24 23.61 1.98 11.53
C GLU A 24 24.56 2.12 10.33
N ILE A 25 24.06 1.94 9.11
CA ILE A 25 24.88 2.12 7.89
C ILE A 25 25.33 3.58 7.77
N LEU A 26 24.47 4.55 8.06
CA LEU A 26 24.82 5.98 8.09
C LEU A 26 25.99 6.24 9.03
N LYS A 27 25.91 5.79 10.29
CA LYS A 27 26.99 5.94 11.29
C LYS A 27 28.29 5.30 10.83
N ALA A 28 28.22 4.10 10.24
CA ALA A 28 29.40 3.34 9.85
C ALA A 28 30.12 3.88 8.60
N GLN A 29 29.38 4.51 7.68
CA GLN A 29 29.90 4.99 6.39
C GLN A 29 30.18 6.49 6.37
N PHE A 30 29.51 7.27 7.23
CA PHE A 30 29.65 8.72 7.29
C PHE A 30 30.02 9.15 8.73
N PRO A 31 31.26 8.87 9.19
CA PRO A 31 31.68 9.12 10.57
C PRO A 31 31.71 10.62 10.95
N LYS A 32 31.71 11.51 9.95
CA LYS A 32 31.62 12.96 10.14
C LYS A 32 30.19 13.47 10.38
N LEU A 33 29.17 12.64 10.16
CA LEU A 33 27.77 12.99 10.35
C LEU A 33 27.47 13.05 11.86
N SER A 34 26.75 14.07 12.32
CA SER A 34 26.48 14.19 13.75
C SER A 34 25.52 13.08 14.22
N PRO A 35 25.68 12.55 15.45
CA PRO A 35 24.75 11.56 16.00
C PRO A 35 23.29 12.05 16.01
N LYS A 36 23.09 13.36 16.17
CA LYS A 36 21.78 14.01 16.15
C LYS A 36 21.11 13.90 14.77
N GLU A 37 21.82 14.18 13.68
CA GLU A 37 21.28 14.09 12.33
C GLU A 37 20.84 12.67 11.97
N VAL A 38 21.60 11.66 12.43
CA VAL A 38 21.22 10.25 12.25
C VAL A 38 19.94 9.94 13.04
N ALA A 39 19.86 10.40 14.29
CA ALA A 39 18.71 10.14 15.17
C ALA A 39 17.41 10.80 14.66
N GLU A 40 17.49 11.88 13.88
CA GLU A 40 16.35 12.60 13.34
C GLU A 40 15.66 11.90 12.15
N LEU A 41 16.27 10.86 11.55
CA LEU A 41 15.74 10.19 10.34
C LEU A 41 14.27 9.71 10.47
N PRO A 42 13.83 9.02 11.54
CA PRO A 42 12.42 8.64 11.70
C PRO A 42 11.48 9.85 11.72
N GLN A 43 11.88 10.93 12.38
CA GLN A 43 11.07 12.15 12.47
C GLN A 43 10.96 12.86 11.12
N LYS A 44 12.03 12.86 10.32
CA LYS A 44 12.05 13.40 8.95
C LYS A 44 11.10 12.66 8.02
N LEU A 45 10.92 11.36 8.20
CA LEU A 45 9.94 10.55 7.44
C LEU A 45 8.51 10.83 7.87
N ARG A 46 8.24 10.94 9.19
CA ARG A 46 6.90 11.22 9.72
C ARG A 46 6.39 12.62 9.41
N ASN A 47 7.25 13.64 9.43
CA ASN A 47 6.84 15.03 9.34
C ASN A 47 7.60 15.79 8.23
N PRO A 48 7.21 15.58 6.96
CA PRO A 48 7.88 16.22 5.82
C PRO A 48 7.75 17.76 5.84
N LEU A 49 6.67 18.31 6.40
CA LEU A 49 6.43 19.76 6.43
C LEU A 49 7.37 20.49 7.40
N LYS A 50 7.77 19.86 8.52
CA LYS A 50 8.68 20.46 9.50
C LYS A 50 10.07 20.78 8.92
N TYR A 51 10.53 19.98 7.97
CA TYR A 51 11.90 20.09 7.43
C TYR A 51 11.98 20.75 6.05
N ARG A 52 10.87 21.37 5.59
CA ARG A 52 10.76 22.07 4.29
C ARG A 52 11.17 21.22 3.07
N PHE A 53 11.29 19.91 3.24
CA PHE A 53 11.53 18.89 2.21
C PHE A 53 10.75 17.64 2.57
N ARG A 54 10.19 16.97 1.56
CA ARG A 54 9.63 15.63 1.74
C ARG A 54 10.76 14.60 1.69
N SER A 55 11.08 14.00 2.84
CA SER A 55 12.08 12.92 2.91
C SER A 55 11.53 11.59 2.39
N ILE A 56 12.32 10.90 1.58
CA ILE A 56 12.00 9.60 0.98
C ILE A 56 13.18 8.66 1.24
N LEU A 57 12.91 7.57 1.95
CA LEU A 57 13.90 6.52 2.21
C LEU A 57 13.59 5.28 1.37
N PHE A 58 14.56 4.83 0.60
CA PHE A 58 14.56 3.53 -0.06
C PHE A 58 15.51 2.59 0.65
N ILE A 59 15.09 1.34 0.82
CA ILE A 59 15.96 0.28 1.31
C ILE A 59 16.06 -0.84 0.26
N ALA A 60 17.22 -1.46 0.17
CA ALA A 60 17.41 -2.72 -0.52
C ALA A 60 17.51 -3.83 0.54
N ASP A 61 16.57 -4.76 0.57
CA ASP A 61 16.56 -5.90 1.50
C ASP A 61 16.54 -7.25 0.76
N ASP A 62 17.01 -8.31 1.42
CA ASP A 62 16.87 -9.67 0.91
C ASP A 62 15.60 -10.35 1.43
N SER A 63 15.30 -11.56 0.95
CA SER A 63 14.11 -12.32 1.36
C SER A 63 14.04 -12.65 2.85
N LYS A 64 15.11 -12.41 3.62
CA LYS A 64 15.15 -12.56 5.08
C LYS A 64 15.05 -11.20 5.80
N GLY A 65 14.68 -10.13 5.09
CA GLY A 65 14.59 -8.77 5.63
C GLY A 65 15.95 -8.11 5.91
N ARG A 66 17.08 -8.73 5.52
CA ARG A 66 18.40 -8.17 5.83
C ARG A 66 18.72 -7.04 4.87
N ILE A 67 18.96 -5.85 5.42
CA ILE A 67 19.23 -4.66 4.63
C ILE A 67 20.65 -4.67 4.06
N LYS A 68 20.73 -4.39 2.77
CA LYS A 68 21.93 -4.44 1.93
C LYS A 68 22.39 -3.05 1.51
N GLY A 69 21.51 -2.05 1.58
CA GLY A 69 21.80 -0.67 1.27
C GLY A 69 20.56 0.20 1.39
N PHE A 70 20.75 1.50 1.28
CA PHE A 70 19.67 2.48 1.32
C PHE A 70 19.98 3.69 0.43
N ALA A 71 18.93 4.44 0.10
CA ALA A 71 19.02 5.77 -0.50
C ALA A 71 18.08 6.73 0.24
N LEU A 72 18.58 7.92 0.59
CA LEU A 72 17.78 9.00 1.19
C LEU A 72 17.69 10.15 0.19
N VAL A 73 16.46 10.53 -0.15
CA VAL A 73 16.15 11.57 -1.14
C VAL A 73 15.24 12.62 -0.50
N PHE A 74 15.49 13.88 -0.80
CA PHE A 74 14.62 15.00 -0.46
C PHE A 74 13.89 15.48 -1.70
N HIS A 75 12.57 15.59 -1.64
CA HIS A 75 11.76 16.15 -2.70
C HIS A 75 11.25 17.54 -2.32
N GLU A 76 11.40 18.50 -3.25
CA GLU A 76 10.87 19.85 -3.15
C GLU A 76 9.76 20.04 -4.20
N PRO A 77 8.49 20.19 -3.77
CA PRO A 77 7.35 20.14 -4.68
C PRO A 77 7.06 21.45 -5.42
N VAL A 78 7.66 22.59 -5.04
CA VAL A 78 7.40 23.91 -5.64
C VAL A 78 8.34 24.16 -6.81
N LEU A 79 9.63 23.89 -6.62
CA LEU A 79 10.65 23.98 -7.65
C LEU A 79 10.80 22.68 -8.46
N HIS A 80 10.02 21.65 -8.09
CA HIS A 80 9.98 20.35 -8.76
C HIS A 80 11.36 19.72 -8.91
N PHE A 81 12.09 19.56 -7.81
CA PHE A 81 13.38 18.86 -7.85
C PHE A 81 13.53 17.82 -6.73
N CYS A 82 14.38 16.83 -6.99
CA CYS A 82 14.83 15.88 -5.98
C CYS A 82 16.32 16.11 -5.67
N PHE A 83 16.68 15.98 -4.40
CA PHE A 83 18.06 16.02 -3.94
C PHE A 83 18.42 14.66 -3.31
N LEU A 84 19.35 13.92 -3.90
CA LEU A 84 19.87 12.66 -3.34
C LEU A 84 20.93 12.99 -2.28
N ASP A 85 20.57 12.75 -1.02
CA ASP A 85 21.43 13.05 0.13
C ASP A 85 22.42 11.93 0.40
N PHE A 86 21.92 10.69 0.50
CA PHE A 86 22.76 9.53 0.74
C PHE A 86 22.39 8.39 -0.20
N LEU A 87 23.41 7.71 -0.72
CA LEU A 87 23.30 6.44 -1.41
C LEU A 87 24.42 5.53 -0.91
N SER A 88 24.07 4.43 -0.25
CA SER A 88 25.09 3.56 0.34
C SER A 88 24.68 2.10 0.36
N ALA A 89 25.65 1.22 0.08
CA ALA A 89 25.55 -0.21 0.32
C ALA A 89 26.29 -0.58 1.62
N SER A 90 25.87 -1.65 2.29
CA SER A 90 26.57 -2.14 3.48
C SER A 90 28.00 -2.58 3.14
N LYS A 91 28.95 -2.37 4.08
CA LYS A 91 30.41 -2.49 3.86
C LYS A 91 30.87 -3.78 3.17
N ASN A 92 30.14 -4.88 3.33
CA ASN A 92 30.53 -6.19 2.80
C ASN A 92 29.93 -6.51 1.41
N LEU A 93 29.23 -5.55 0.76
CA LEU A 93 28.45 -5.78 -0.47
C LEU A 93 28.60 -4.69 -1.53
N THR A 94 29.51 -3.73 -1.33
CA THR A 94 29.90 -2.76 -2.37
C THR A 94 30.37 -3.51 -3.63
N GLY A 95 29.77 -3.17 -4.78
CA GLY A 95 30.12 -3.77 -6.08
C GLY A 95 29.17 -4.86 -6.61
N ARG A 96 28.13 -5.27 -5.87
CA ARG A 96 27.15 -6.29 -6.33
C ARG A 96 25.91 -5.73 -7.04
N GLY A 97 26.01 -4.55 -7.66
CA GLY A 97 24.89 -3.92 -8.39
C GLY A 97 23.82 -3.22 -7.53
N ILE A 98 23.86 -3.34 -6.20
CA ILE A 98 22.88 -2.73 -5.28
C ILE A 98 22.81 -1.21 -5.44
N GLY A 99 23.96 -0.52 -5.48
CA GLY A 99 24.00 0.93 -5.64
C GLY A 99 23.39 1.39 -6.98
N GLY A 100 23.63 0.64 -8.06
CA GLY A 100 23.03 0.92 -9.37
C GLY A 100 21.52 0.73 -9.38
N ALA A 101 21.03 -0.33 -8.73
CA ALA A 101 19.59 -0.58 -8.62
C ALA A 101 18.88 0.46 -7.73
N LEU A 102 19.47 0.84 -6.60
CA LEU A 102 18.96 1.92 -5.74
C LEU A 102 18.94 3.26 -6.48
N TYR A 103 20.01 3.60 -7.20
CA TYR A 103 20.06 4.83 -7.98
C TYR A 103 19.01 4.85 -9.10
N ALA A 104 18.84 3.74 -9.83
CA ALA A 104 17.78 3.62 -10.83
C ALA A 104 16.38 3.84 -10.22
N ARG A 105 16.10 3.22 -9.06
CA ARG A 105 14.81 3.41 -8.36
C ARG A 105 14.60 4.85 -7.89
N VAL A 106 15.67 5.54 -7.45
CA VAL A 106 15.62 6.97 -7.10
C VAL A 106 15.26 7.82 -8.33
N ARG A 107 15.87 7.54 -9.48
CA ARG A 107 15.54 8.22 -10.75
C ARG A 107 14.08 8.00 -11.15
N GLU A 108 13.59 6.76 -11.03
CA GLU A 108 12.17 6.43 -11.24
C GLU A 108 11.25 7.21 -10.29
N GLU A 109 11.62 7.34 -9.01
CA GLU A 109 10.83 8.12 -8.05
C GLU A 109 10.79 9.59 -8.44
N ALA A 110 11.96 10.19 -8.72
CA ALA A 110 12.07 11.59 -9.10
C ALA A 110 11.22 11.90 -10.35
N LEU A 111 11.27 11.02 -11.36
CA LEU A 111 10.44 11.17 -12.56
C LEU A 111 8.94 11.04 -12.23
N SER A 112 8.56 10.10 -11.37
CA SER A 112 7.15 9.93 -10.93
C SER A 112 6.62 11.11 -10.10
N LEU A 113 7.50 11.94 -9.55
CA LEU A 113 7.18 13.17 -8.83
C LEU A 113 7.20 14.40 -9.74
N ASN A 114 7.30 14.22 -11.06
CA ASN A 114 7.43 15.29 -12.06
C ASN A 114 8.62 16.22 -11.78
N SER A 115 9.73 15.65 -11.29
CA SER A 115 10.96 16.40 -11.00
C SER A 115 11.69 16.79 -12.28
N ILE A 116 12.15 18.04 -12.37
CA ILE A 116 12.99 18.53 -13.49
C ILE A 116 14.33 17.80 -13.57
N GLY A 117 14.78 17.25 -12.44
CA GLY A 117 15.92 16.34 -12.38
C GLY A 117 16.29 15.97 -10.96
N LEU A 118 17.40 15.24 -10.83
CA LEU A 118 17.97 14.82 -9.55
C LEU A 118 19.30 15.54 -9.34
N PHE A 119 19.40 16.23 -8.20
CA PHE A 119 20.58 16.95 -7.76
C PHE A 119 21.27 16.18 -6.63
N PHE A 120 22.58 16.24 -6.54
CA PHE A 120 23.34 15.71 -5.41
C PHE A 120 24.76 16.24 -5.40
N GLU A 121 25.44 16.07 -4.28
CA GLU A 121 26.82 16.47 -4.13
C GLU A 121 27.78 15.31 -4.34
N CYS A 122 28.86 15.57 -5.06
CA CYS A 122 29.96 14.63 -5.20
C CYS A 122 31.29 15.34 -5.00
N LEU A 123 32.17 14.75 -4.20
CA LEU A 123 33.48 15.32 -3.92
C LEU A 123 34.32 15.41 -5.22
N PRO A 124 35.23 16.39 -5.31
CA PRO A 124 35.85 16.74 -6.57
C PRO A 124 36.97 15.77 -6.96
N ASP A 125 37.15 15.59 -8.27
CA ASP A 125 38.20 14.78 -8.90
C ASP A 125 39.43 15.60 -9.33
N SER A 126 39.42 16.91 -9.09
CA SER A 126 40.51 17.82 -9.46
C SER A 126 41.61 17.80 -8.40
N PRO A 127 42.90 17.68 -8.77
CA PRO A 127 44.02 17.86 -7.85
C PRO A 127 44.03 19.21 -7.12
N LYS A 128 43.42 20.25 -7.72
CA LYS A 128 43.33 21.59 -7.11
C LYS A 128 42.31 21.67 -5.96
N LEU A 129 41.26 20.86 -6.02
CA LEU A 129 40.12 20.89 -5.08
C LEU A 129 40.10 19.69 -4.13
N SER A 130 40.92 18.67 -4.39
CA SER A 130 41.06 17.47 -3.58
C SER A 130 42.54 17.09 -3.55
N LEU A 131 43.22 17.38 -2.45
CA LEU A 131 44.69 17.28 -2.38
C LEU A 131 45.18 15.84 -2.21
N ASN A 132 44.41 14.99 -1.53
CA ASN A 132 44.78 13.60 -1.26
C ASN A 132 44.51 12.67 -2.48
N PRO A 133 45.53 12.00 -3.06
CA PRO A 133 45.36 11.11 -4.21
C PRO A 133 44.41 9.92 -4.00
N GLU A 134 44.40 9.32 -2.81
CA GLU A 134 43.53 8.17 -2.51
C GLU A 134 42.06 8.59 -2.39
N ILE A 135 41.80 9.74 -1.78
CA ILE A 135 40.45 10.33 -1.74
C ILE A 135 40.01 10.68 -3.16
N ARG A 136 40.87 11.30 -3.96
CA ARG A 136 40.59 11.59 -5.38
C ARG A 136 40.21 10.35 -6.17
N LYS A 137 40.92 9.24 -5.97
CA LYS A 137 40.62 7.96 -6.65
C LYS A 137 39.20 7.47 -6.34
N GLN A 138 38.74 7.64 -5.10
CA GLN A 138 37.35 7.33 -4.72
C GLN A 138 36.35 8.31 -5.35
N ASN A 139 36.67 9.60 -5.39
CA ASN A 139 35.84 10.64 -6.01
C ASN A 139 35.65 10.40 -7.52
N VAL A 140 36.74 10.04 -8.22
CA VAL A 140 36.73 9.61 -9.63
C VAL A 140 35.78 8.42 -9.82
N ALA A 141 35.86 7.41 -8.96
CA ALA A 141 35.00 6.23 -9.05
C ALA A 141 33.51 6.57 -8.85
N ARG A 142 33.18 7.48 -7.92
CA ARG A 142 31.80 7.97 -7.69
C ARG A 142 31.27 8.77 -8.88
N LEU A 143 32.03 9.74 -9.37
CA LEU A 143 31.63 10.52 -10.55
C LEU A 143 31.46 9.62 -11.78
N ARG A 144 32.38 8.68 -12.02
CA ARG A 144 32.26 7.68 -13.08
C ARG A 144 31.01 6.81 -12.95
N PHE A 145 30.59 6.47 -11.73
CA PHE A 145 29.36 5.71 -11.49
C PHE A 145 28.14 6.50 -11.95
N TYR A 146 27.99 7.76 -11.52
CA TYR A 146 26.85 8.61 -11.86
C TYR A 146 26.83 9.03 -13.34
N GLU A 147 28.00 9.28 -13.93
CA GLU A 147 28.12 9.65 -15.34
C GLU A 147 27.59 8.57 -16.30
N ARG A 148 27.55 7.28 -15.87
CA ARG A 148 26.90 6.20 -16.64
C ARG A 148 25.41 6.40 -16.84
N TYR A 149 24.77 7.24 -16.03
CA TYR A 149 23.36 7.58 -16.10
C TYR A 149 23.12 8.95 -16.75
N GLY A 150 24.18 9.64 -17.19
CA GLY A 150 24.11 10.99 -17.77
C GLY A 150 24.23 12.13 -16.75
N ALA A 151 24.40 11.81 -15.45
CA ALA A 151 24.58 12.81 -14.41
C ALA A 151 25.94 13.50 -14.50
N ARG A 152 25.97 14.84 -14.48
CA ARG A 152 27.19 15.64 -14.71
C ARG A 152 27.28 16.82 -13.73
N PRO A 153 28.50 17.19 -13.27
CA PRO A 153 28.69 18.41 -12.50
C PRO A 153 28.22 19.64 -13.26
N ILE A 154 27.55 20.55 -12.55
CA ILE A 154 27.32 21.93 -13.00
C ILE A 154 28.66 22.67 -12.90
N ILE A 155 28.98 23.48 -13.91
CA ILE A 155 30.24 24.24 -13.99
C ILE A 155 29.98 25.74 -14.09
N ASN A 156 31.05 26.54 -14.00
CA ASN A 156 30.99 28.00 -13.97
C ASN A 156 30.18 28.53 -12.77
N THR A 157 30.42 27.92 -11.61
CA THR A 157 29.78 28.30 -10.34
C THR A 157 30.83 28.40 -9.23
N ALA A 158 30.48 29.06 -8.13
CA ALA A 158 31.26 29.07 -6.89
C ALA A 158 30.77 27.99 -5.90
N TYR A 159 29.98 27.00 -6.35
CA TYR A 159 29.49 25.93 -5.46
C TYR A 159 30.64 25.11 -4.87
N GLU A 160 31.70 24.94 -5.65
CA GLU A 160 32.97 24.30 -5.27
C GLU A 160 33.91 25.23 -4.46
N THR A 161 33.40 26.31 -3.86
CA THR A 161 34.16 27.14 -2.92
C THR A 161 34.08 26.54 -1.51
N PRO A 162 35.20 26.39 -0.78
CA PRO A 162 35.16 25.88 0.59
C PRO A 162 34.41 26.84 1.54
N LEU A 163 33.53 26.30 2.39
CA LEU A 163 32.81 27.06 3.43
C LEU A 163 33.74 27.73 4.45
N LEU A 164 34.86 27.08 4.78
CA LEU A 164 35.89 27.63 5.64
C LEU A 164 37.21 27.71 4.86
N PRO A 165 37.94 28.83 4.93
CA PRO A 165 39.25 28.96 4.31
C PRO A 165 40.19 27.83 4.72
N GLY A 166 40.86 27.21 3.73
CA GLY A 166 41.80 26.10 3.96
C GLY A 166 41.16 24.71 3.98
N ASN A 167 39.83 24.59 3.93
CA ASN A 167 39.18 23.28 3.79
C ASN A 167 39.40 22.70 2.38
N ASP A 168 39.70 21.40 2.33
CA ASP A 168 39.86 20.61 1.11
C ASP A 168 38.56 19.84 0.78
N ASN A 169 38.35 19.50 -0.49
CA ASN A 169 37.18 18.77 -1.02
C ASN A 169 35.82 19.51 -0.94
N PRO A 170 35.71 20.76 -1.41
CA PRO A 170 34.40 21.36 -1.63
C PRO A 170 33.63 20.57 -2.70
N PRO A 171 32.35 20.22 -2.47
CA PRO A 171 31.62 19.33 -3.37
C PRO A 171 31.31 20.02 -4.70
N TYR A 172 31.24 19.23 -5.78
CA TYR A 172 30.49 19.65 -6.96
C TYR A 172 29.00 19.44 -6.73
N LEU A 173 28.17 20.36 -7.22
CA LEU A 173 26.76 20.08 -7.45
C LEU A 173 26.60 19.31 -8.77
N VAL A 174 26.02 18.12 -8.72
CA VAL A 174 25.80 17.22 -9.85
C VAL A 174 24.32 17.22 -10.21
N PHE A 175 24.03 17.27 -11.51
CA PHE A 175 22.67 17.23 -12.06
C PHE A 175 22.48 16.00 -12.97
N ASP A 176 21.42 15.24 -12.73
CA ASP A 176 20.90 14.17 -13.58
C ASP A 176 19.53 14.60 -14.12
N ASN A 177 19.43 14.75 -15.44
CA ASN A 177 18.18 15.13 -16.12
C ASN A 177 17.16 13.99 -16.19
N LEU A 178 17.44 12.82 -15.59
CA LEU A 178 16.60 11.63 -15.60
C LEU A 178 16.39 11.02 -17.00
N GLY A 179 17.21 11.41 -17.98
CA GLY A 179 17.04 11.05 -19.38
C GLY A 179 16.01 11.89 -20.13
N GLN A 180 15.61 13.05 -19.57
CA GLN A 180 14.75 14.04 -20.23
C GLN A 180 15.58 14.98 -21.13
N GLU A 181 15.00 15.48 -22.22
CA GLU A 181 15.64 16.46 -23.12
C GLU A 181 15.53 17.91 -22.61
N THR A 182 15.35 18.11 -21.30
CA THR A 182 15.16 19.43 -20.71
C THR A 182 16.50 20.07 -20.35
N GLU A 183 16.75 21.26 -20.89
CA GLU A 183 17.87 22.12 -20.48
C GLU A 183 17.57 22.78 -19.12
N LEU A 184 18.62 22.96 -18.31
CA LEU A 184 18.48 23.54 -16.99
C LEU A 184 18.62 25.07 -17.07
N SER A 185 17.49 25.77 -17.07
CA SER A 185 17.46 27.24 -17.08
C SER A 185 18.16 27.84 -15.87
N ARG A 186 18.76 29.02 -16.05
CA ARG A 186 19.39 29.78 -14.96
C ARG A 186 18.46 30.02 -13.78
N ASP A 187 17.27 30.58 -14.03
CA ASP A 187 16.35 30.99 -12.95
C ASP A 187 15.94 29.84 -12.04
N LYS A 188 15.61 28.67 -12.62
CA LYS A 188 15.34 27.45 -11.83
C LYS A 188 16.55 27.02 -11.02
N THR A 189 17.74 27.07 -11.61
CA THR A 189 18.98 26.68 -10.92
C THR A 189 19.27 27.57 -9.72
N LEU A 190 19.10 28.89 -9.85
CA LEU A 190 19.25 29.83 -8.72
C LEU A 190 18.34 29.46 -7.56
N GLY A 191 17.05 29.23 -7.86
CA GLY A 191 16.06 28.82 -6.86
C GLY A 191 16.43 27.50 -6.18
N ILE A 192 16.88 26.50 -6.94
CA ILE A 192 17.26 25.18 -6.44
C ILE A 192 18.52 25.25 -5.57
N VAL A 193 19.58 25.89 -6.05
CA VAL A 193 20.85 26.05 -5.32
C VAL A 193 20.62 26.79 -4.01
N ARG A 194 19.92 27.92 -4.06
CA ARG A 194 19.52 28.67 -2.85
C ARG A 194 18.75 27.78 -1.89
N THR A 195 17.75 27.06 -2.38
CA THR A 195 16.92 26.16 -1.56
C THR A 195 17.72 25.04 -0.91
N ILE A 196 18.67 24.43 -1.62
CA ILE A 196 19.57 23.40 -1.06
C ILE A 196 20.40 24.00 0.08
N LEU A 197 21.08 25.12 -0.16
CA LEU A 197 21.97 25.73 0.82
C LEU A 197 21.19 26.26 2.05
N GLU A 198 20.04 26.92 1.85
CA GLU A 198 19.24 27.48 2.95
C GLU A 198 18.51 26.41 3.78
N ARG A 199 18.04 25.32 3.17
CA ARG A 199 17.21 24.33 3.88
C ARG A 199 18.02 23.14 4.37
N LYS A 200 18.88 22.54 3.52
CA LYS A 200 19.70 21.39 3.90
C LYS A 200 20.84 21.83 4.81
N TYR A 201 21.48 22.95 4.48
CA TYR A 201 22.67 23.46 5.16
C TYR A 201 22.41 24.71 5.99
N ALA A 202 21.18 24.90 6.46
CA ALA A 202 20.72 26.06 7.23
C ALA A 202 21.63 26.44 8.42
N ARG A 203 22.31 25.46 9.03
CA ARG A 203 23.20 25.65 10.19
C ARG A 203 24.68 25.85 9.82
N LEU A 204 25.04 25.65 8.56
CA LEU A 204 26.43 25.61 8.09
C LEU A 204 26.75 26.75 7.12
N CYS A 205 25.80 27.15 6.27
CA CYS A 205 26.02 28.17 5.24
C CYS A 205 25.51 29.55 5.71
N PRO A 206 26.39 30.55 5.92
CA PRO A 206 26.00 31.94 6.12
C PRO A 206 25.31 32.54 4.88
N VAL A 207 24.49 33.58 5.06
CA VAL A 207 23.76 34.23 3.97
C VAL A 207 24.70 34.72 2.87
N ASP A 208 25.79 35.40 3.23
CA ASP A 208 26.79 35.92 2.27
C ASP A 208 27.42 34.81 1.41
N TYR A 209 27.62 33.61 1.98
CA TYR A 209 28.10 32.46 1.23
C TYR A 209 27.06 31.99 0.21
N ILE A 210 25.79 31.92 0.62
CA ILE A 210 24.68 31.51 -0.25
C ILE A 210 24.56 32.49 -1.42
N ASP A 211 24.59 33.79 -1.14
CA ASP A 211 24.47 34.83 -2.16
C ASP A 211 25.67 34.79 -3.13
N MET A 212 26.90 34.66 -2.63
CA MET A 212 28.09 34.44 -3.48
C MET A 212 27.92 33.25 -4.43
N VAL A 213 27.46 32.09 -3.93
CA VAL A 213 27.27 30.89 -4.76
C VAL A 213 26.18 31.12 -5.80
N VAL A 214 25.03 31.65 -5.40
CA VAL A 214 23.89 31.88 -6.30
C VAL A 214 24.24 32.92 -7.37
N GLU A 215 24.88 34.02 -6.99
CA GLU A 215 25.25 35.10 -7.90
C GLU A 215 26.33 34.70 -8.89
N SER A 216 27.18 33.71 -8.57
CA SER A 216 28.20 33.19 -9.48
C SER A 216 27.62 32.53 -10.74
N ILE A 217 26.36 32.07 -10.69
CA ILE A 217 25.71 31.36 -11.80
C ILE A 217 25.21 32.39 -12.83
N LYS A 218 25.96 32.54 -13.91
CA LYS A 218 25.67 33.50 -15.00
C LYS A 218 25.14 32.88 -16.29
N ASP A 219 25.48 31.63 -16.57
CA ASP A 219 25.10 30.95 -17.81
C ASP A 219 23.61 30.65 -17.88
N ASP A 220 23.00 30.81 -19.07
CA ASP A 220 21.64 30.35 -19.39
C ASP A 220 21.59 29.79 -20.83
N PRO A 221 21.31 28.50 -21.05
CA PRO A 221 21.14 27.46 -20.02
C PRO A 221 22.42 27.21 -19.22
N VAL A 222 22.26 26.72 -17.99
CA VAL A 222 23.37 26.39 -17.10
C VAL A 222 24.23 25.29 -17.71
N GLN A 223 25.55 25.49 -17.69
CA GLN A 223 26.49 24.59 -18.33
C GLN A 223 26.81 23.37 -17.46
N LEU A 224 26.87 22.20 -18.12
CA LEU A 224 27.30 20.95 -17.50
C LEU A 224 28.68 20.56 -18.01
N ARG A 225 29.51 20.01 -17.11
CA ARG A 225 30.84 19.49 -17.48
C ARG A 225 30.71 18.45 -18.58
N LYS A 226 31.54 18.54 -19.62
CA LYS A 226 31.61 17.51 -20.67
C LYS A 226 31.90 16.12 -20.06
N PRO A 227 31.37 15.02 -20.64
CA PRO A 227 31.68 13.67 -20.19
C PRO A 227 33.20 13.44 -20.13
N LYS A 228 33.68 12.92 -19.00
CA LYS A 228 35.10 12.70 -18.71
C LYS A 228 35.45 11.22 -18.63
N TYR A 229 34.57 10.38 -18.07
CA TYR A 229 34.89 8.97 -17.80
C TYR A 229 34.14 7.98 -18.67
N ILE A 230 32.98 8.36 -19.21
CA ILE A 230 32.17 7.48 -20.06
C ILE A 230 32.05 8.13 -21.44
N LYS A 231 32.62 7.48 -22.47
CA LYS A 231 32.41 7.89 -23.86
C LYS A 231 30.98 7.52 -24.27
N SER A 232 30.31 8.44 -24.98
CA SER A 232 28.95 8.37 -25.53
C SER A 232 28.34 6.97 -25.52
N ARG A 233 27.40 6.75 -24.59
CA ARG A 233 26.46 5.63 -24.59
C ARG A 233 25.05 6.23 -24.55
N PRO A 234 24.05 5.54 -25.13
CA PRO A 234 22.67 5.98 -25.00
C PRO A 234 22.33 6.12 -23.51
N VAL A 235 21.80 7.28 -23.14
CA VAL A 235 21.36 7.57 -21.77
C VAL A 235 20.34 6.49 -21.38
N ILE A 236 20.48 5.93 -20.18
CA ILE A 236 19.49 4.96 -19.67
C ILE A 236 18.20 5.74 -19.43
N THR A 237 17.30 5.69 -20.40
CA THR A 237 15.95 6.26 -20.32
C THR A 237 15.18 5.54 -19.24
N VAL A 238 14.67 6.31 -18.28
CA VAL A 238 13.77 5.79 -17.26
C VAL A 238 12.43 5.51 -17.94
N LYS A 239 11.94 4.26 -17.91
CA LYS A 239 10.62 3.94 -18.45
C LYS A 239 9.55 4.46 -17.50
N HIS A 240 8.49 5.07 -18.04
CA HIS A 240 7.27 5.39 -17.30
C HIS A 240 6.46 4.10 -17.04
N THR A 241 6.94 3.23 -16.15
CA THR A 241 6.15 2.10 -15.64
C THR A 241 5.99 2.24 -14.15
N VAL A 242 4.84 1.84 -13.61
CA VAL A 242 4.61 1.87 -12.17
C VAL A 242 5.67 1.01 -11.46
N PRO A 243 6.47 1.58 -10.54
CA PRO A 243 7.48 0.85 -9.79
C PRO A 243 6.86 -0.29 -8.99
N VAL A 244 7.59 -1.42 -8.86
CA VAL A 244 7.08 -2.64 -8.21
C VAL A 244 6.59 -2.37 -6.79
N ASP A 245 7.26 -1.52 -6.02
CA ASP A 245 6.89 -1.14 -4.64
C ASP A 245 5.69 -0.20 -4.56
N LYS A 246 5.23 0.34 -5.69
CA LYS A 246 3.98 1.11 -5.83
C LYS A 246 2.85 0.27 -6.45
N ARG A 247 3.10 -0.96 -6.89
CA ARG A 247 2.04 -1.83 -7.42
C ARG A 247 1.21 -2.42 -6.28
N ILE A 248 -0.08 -2.58 -6.52
CA ILE A 248 -1.00 -3.30 -5.66
C ILE A 248 -0.67 -4.79 -5.77
N THR A 249 -0.34 -5.40 -4.64
CA THR A 249 -0.11 -6.85 -4.59
C THR A 249 -1.47 -7.55 -4.78
N LEU A 250 -1.64 -8.29 -5.88
CA LEU A 250 -2.86 -9.02 -6.22
C LEU A 250 -2.71 -10.51 -5.88
N ILE A 251 -3.61 -11.01 -5.02
CA ILE A 251 -3.68 -12.41 -4.62
C ILE A 251 -5.04 -12.96 -5.04
N VAL A 252 -5.02 -13.98 -5.89
CA VAL A 252 -6.24 -14.59 -6.43
C VAL A 252 -6.43 -15.98 -5.83
N ASN A 253 -7.63 -16.25 -5.31
CA ASN A 253 -8.01 -17.60 -4.90
C ASN A 253 -8.27 -18.49 -6.13
N LYS A 254 -7.25 -18.93 -6.88
CA LYS A 254 -7.44 -19.69 -8.14
C LYS A 254 -8.29 -20.96 -8.02
N ARG A 255 -8.39 -21.54 -6.81
CA ARG A 255 -9.23 -22.72 -6.57
C ARG A 255 -10.70 -22.38 -6.35
N HIS A 256 -11.11 -21.11 -6.40
CA HIS A 256 -12.50 -20.70 -6.20
C HIS A 256 -13.48 -21.39 -7.17
N ILE A 257 -13.05 -21.68 -8.41
CA ILE A 257 -13.84 -22.34 -9.46
C ILE A 257 -14.44 -23.68 -9.00
N ILE A 258 -13.77 -24.39 -8.08
CA ILE A 258 -14.26 -25.70 -7.62
C ILE A 258 -15.61 -25.57 -6.89
N HIS A 259 -15.91 -24.41 -6.34
CA HIS A 259 -17.19 -24.13 -5.72
C HIS A 259 -18.11 -23.42 -6.73
N HIS A 260 -18.74 -24.18 -7.62
CA HIS A 260 -19.71 -23.65 -8.60
C HIS A 260 -21.08 -24.27 -8.34
N VAL A 261 -22.07 -23.40 -8.14
CA VAL A 261 -23.48 -23.79 -7.93
C VAL A 261 -24.23 -23.36 -9.18
N HIS A 262 -24.91 -24.30 -9.84
CA HIS A 262 -25.60 -24.10 -11.13
C HIS A 262 -27.11 -23.90 -10.96
N GLU A 263 -27.56 -23.57 -9.76
CA GLU A 263 -28.98 -23.45 -9.44
C GLU A 263 -29.52 -22.07 -9.83
N LEU A 264 -30.77 -22.04 -10.29
CA LEU A 264 -31.43 -20.83 -10.76
C LEU A 264 -31.51 -19.79 -9.62
N GLY A 265 -31.05 -18.56 -9.88
CA GLY A 265 -31.05 -17.47 -8.89
C GLY A 265 -29.80 -17.38 -8.01
N TYR A 266 -28.86 -18.34 -8.08
CA TYR A 266 -27.58 -18.22 -7.39
C TYR A 266 -26.62 -17.32 -8.18
N VAL A 267 -26.42 -16.10 -7.70
CA VAL A 267 -25.66 -15.05 -8.42
C VAL A 267 -24.14 -15.10 -8.17
N GLU A 268 -23.70 -15.79 -7.12
CA GLU A 268 -22.28 -15.86 -6.74
C GLU A 268 -21.55 -16.86 -7.66
N ALA A 269 -21.12 -16.43 -8.85
CA ALA A 269 -20.55 -17.29 -9.88
C ALA A 269 -19.03 -17.11 -10.10
N PRO A 270 -18.31 -18.15 -10.60
CA PRO A 270 -16.88 -18.02 -10.91
C PRO A 270 -16.54 -16.91 -11.91
N ALA A 271 -17.45 -16.60 -12.84
CA ALA A 271 -17.31 -15.53 -13.84
C ALA A 271 -17.02 -14.14 -13.23
N ARG A 272 -17.40 -13.91 -11.97
CA ARG A 272 -17.08 -12.68 -11.23
C ARG A 272 -15.58 -12.40 -11.17
N ILE A 273 -14.79 -13.43 -10.83
CA ILE A 273 -13.33 -13.32 -10.71
C ILE A 273 -12.70 -13.10 -12.08
N GLU A 274 -13.19 -13.79 -13.11
CA GLU A 274 -12.70 -13.63 -14.49
C GLU A 274 -12.96 -12.22 -15.03
N SER A 275 -14.16 -11.67 -14.80
CA SER A 275 -14.53 -10.30 -15.18
C SER A 275 -13.61 -9.26 -14.52
N ILE A 276 -13.36 -9.39 -13.21
CA ILE A 276 -12.43 -8.49 -12.51
C ILE A 276 -11.01 -8.64 -13.05
N LEU A 277 -10.50 -9.86 -13.19
CA LEU A 277 -9.14 -10.11 -13.65
C LEU A 277 -8.89 -9.57 -15.06
N LYS A 278 -9.87 -9.69 -15.96
CA LYS A 278 -9.80 -9.14 -17.31
C LYS A 278 -9.43 -7.66 -17.26
N GLU A 279 -10.11 -6.89 -16.40
CA GLU A 279 -9.89 -5.45 -16.27
C GLU A 279 -8.61 -5.12 -15.49
N MET A 280 -8.28 -5.87 -14.42
CA MET A 280 -7.03 -5.63 -13.66
C MET A 280 -5.79 -5.80 -14.55
N ASN A 281 -5.80 -6.80 -15.44
CA ASN A 281 -4.69 -7.12 -16.34
C ASN A 281 -4.47 -6.07 -17.45
N THR A 282 -5.40 -5.13 -17.66
CA THR A 282 -5.22 -4.02 -18.61
C THR A 282 -4.33 -2.90 -18.05
N THR A 283 -4.02 -2.94 -16.75
CA THR A 283 -3.29 -1.89 -16.04
C THR A 283 -1.93 -2.40 -15.53
N ASP A 284 -0.96 -1.51 -15.38
CA ASP A 284 0.37 -1.84 -14.84
C ASP A 284 0.49 -1.62 -13.32
N ILE A 285 -0.60 -1.21 -12.66
CA ILE A 285 -0.65 -0.94 -11.22
C ILE A 285 -0.72 -2.21 -10.35
N PHE A 286 -0.88 -3.41 -10.93
CA PHE A 286 -0.95 -4.67 -10.17
C PHE A 286 0.30 -5.54 -10.32
N GLN A 287 0.60 -6.30 -9.27
CA GLN A 287 1.56 -7.40 -9.31
C GLN A 287 0.94 -8.65 -8.72
N HIS A 288 0.88 -9.72 -9.50
CA HIS A 288 0.37 -11.02 -9.04
C HIS A 288 1.37 -11.73 -8.13
N ILE A 289 0.89 -12.24 -7.00
CA ILE A 289 1.64 -13.19 -6.16
C ILE A 289 0.79 -14.43 -5.85
N LYS A 290 1.47 -15.52 -5.51
CA LYS A 290 0.80 -16.77 -5.12
C LYS A 290 0.31 -16.67 -3.67
N ALA A 291 -0.92 -17.14 -3.43
CA ALA A 291 -1.44 -17.30 -2.08
C ALA A 291 -0.62 -18.32 -1.28
N ASN A 292 -0.22 -17.93 -0.07
CA ASN A 292 0.41 -18.81 0.90
C ASN A 292 -0.66 -19.65 1.61
N ARG A 293 -0.31 -20.87 2.01
CA ARG A 293 -1.20 -21.72 2.81
C ARG A 293 -1.01 -21.42 4.29
N PHE A 294 -2.12 -21.18 5.00
CA PHE A 294 -2.11 -21.03 6.44
C PHE A 294 -2.82 -22.20 7.12
N GLY A 295 -2.38 -22.51 8.34
CA GLY A 295 -3.03 -23.53 9.17
C GLY A 295 -4.40 -23.06 9.66
N GLU A 296 -5.32 -24.01 9.86
CA GLU A 296 -6.71 -23.74 10.30
C GLU A 296 -6.81 -22.97 11.62
N LYS A 297 -5.74 -22.95 12.44
CA LYS A 297 -5.66 -22.12 13.66
C LYS A 297 -5.97 -20.64 13.39
N ARG A 298 -5.70 -20.14 12.17
CA ARG A 298 -6.01 -18.75 11.80
C ARG A 298 -7.51 -18.53 11.57
N ILE A 299 -8.20 -19.50 10.97
CA ILE A 299 -9.66 -19.48 10.83
C ILE A 299 -10.31 -19.61 12.21
N LYS A 300 -9.84 -20.57 13.02
CA LYS A 300 -10.32 -20.84 14.39
C LYS A 300 -10.01 -19.72 15.40
N ALA A 301 -9.20 -18.73 15.04
CA ALA A 301 -8.99 -17.54 15.87
C ALA A 301 -10.19 -16.58 15.80
N VAL A 302 -10.96 -16.66 14.72
CA VAL A 302 -12.14 -15.82 14.45
C VAL A 302 -13.42 -16.62 14.59
N HIS A 303 -13.42 -17.85 14.08
CA HIS A 303 -14.56 -18.74 14.04
C HIS A 303 -14.51 -19.76 15.17
N ASP A 304 -15.68 -20.14 15.68
CA ASP A 304 -15.82 -21.23 16.63
C ASP A 304 -15.28 -22.54 16.06
N LYS A 305 -14.58 -23.32 16.90
CA LYS A 305 -13.91 -24.55 16.48
C LYS A 305 -14.90 -25.61 15.99
N HIS A 306 -16.09 -25.69 16.57
CA HIS A 306 -17.09 -26.70 16.20
C HIS A 306 -17.77 -26.33 14.89
N PHE A 307 -18.01 -25.05 14.64
CA PHE A 307 -18.46 -24.54 13.35
C PHE A 307 -17.47 -24.87 12.22
N VAL A 308 -16.19 -24.55 12.40
CA VAL A 308 -15.14 -24.84 11.39
C VAL A 308 -15.04 -26.34 11.11
N GLU A 309 -15.04 -27.16 12.16
CA GLU A 309 -14.98 -28.62 12.03
C GLU A 309 -16.25 -29.19 11.37
N TYR A 310 -17.41 -28.62 11.68
CA TYR A 310 -18.65 -28.98 11.01
C TYR A 310 -18.56 -28.74 9.52
N LEU A 311 -18.26 -27.51 9.07
CA LEU A 311 -18.15 -27.17 7.64
C LEU A 311 -17.18 -28.10 6.91
N LYS A 312 -16.03 -28.37 7.52
CA LYS A 312 -15.04 -29.30 6.97
C LYS A 312 -15.61 -30.71 6.76
N ARG A 313 -16.27 -31.27 7.79
CA ARG A 313 -16.84 -32.62 7.74
C ARG A 313 -18.00 -32.73 6.77
N VAL A 314 -18.96 -31.80 6.84
CA VAL A 314 -20.15 -31.85 5.98
C VAL A 314 -19.75 -31.69 4.51
N SER A 315 -18.87 -30.74 4.16
CA SER A 315 -18.36 -30.63 2.80
C SER A 315 -17.64 -31.91 2.36
N ALA A 316 -16.74 -32.46 3.17
CA ALA A 316 -16.02 -33.68 2.79
C ALA A 316 -16.93 -34.91 2.59
N SER A 317 -18.11 -34.93 3.23
CA SER A 317 -19.08 -36.03 3.12
C SER A 317 -20.04 -35.95 1.93
N LEU A 318 -20.06 -34.84 1.20
CA LEU A 318 -21.00 -34.64 0.09
C LEU A 318 -20.46 -35.18 -1.23
N GLU A 319 -21.35 -35.79 -2.01
CA GLU A 319 -21.06 -36.20 -3.39
C GLU A 319 -20.89 -34.98 -4.32
N PRO A 320 -20.08 -35.09 -5.40
CA PRO A 320 -19.99 -34.04 -6.41
C PRO A 320 -21.36 -33.66 -6.97
N GLY A 321 -21.60 -32.36 -7.15
CA GLY A 321 -22.86 -31.84 -7.69
C GLY A 321 -24.06 -31.86 -6.72
N LYS A 322 -23.89 -32.33 -5.48
CA LYS A 322 -24.91 -32.25 -4.43
C LYS A 322 -24.67 -31.05 -3.51
N SER A 323 -25.76 -30.35 -3.20
CA SER A 323 -25.80 -29.21 -2.28
C SER A 323 -26.78 -29.48 -1.14
N ILE A 324 -26.45 -29.00 0.06
CA ILE A 324 -27.38 -28.92 1.19
C ILE A 324 -27.85 -27.47 1.31
N TYR A 325 -29.16 -27.27 1.32
CA TYR A 325 -29.78 -26.02 1.71
C TYR A 325 -30.39 -26.16 3.11
N PRO A 326 -30.03 -25.30 4.06
CA PRO A 326 -30.66 -25.29 5.37
C PRO A 326 -32.11 -24.81 5.27
N TYR A 327 -33.02 -25.48 5.97
CA TYR A 327 -34.45 -25.13 5.99
C TYR A 327 -35.07 -25.07 7.40
N VAL A 328 -34.33 -25.51 8.44
CA VAL A 328 -34.78 -25.44 9.85
C VAL A 328 -33.70 -24.77 10.69
N PHE A 329 -34.06 -23.70 11.39
CA PHE A 329 -33.14 -22.87 12.16
C PHE A 329 -33.50 -22.90 13.66
N PRO A 330 -32.54 -23.13 14.57
CA PRO A 330 -32.81 -23.21 16.00
C PRO A 330 -32.90 -21.80 16.63
N ILE A 331 -34.05 -21.14 16.51
CA ILE A 331 -34.28 -19.80 17.10
C ILE A 331 -34.48 -19.86 18.62
N ARG A 332 -35.23 -20.85 19.12
CA ARG A 332 -35.61 -20.93 20.56
C ARG A 332 -34.65 -21.77 21.41
N ASN A 333 -34.05 -22.82 20.86
CA ASN A 333 -33.22 -23.76 21.61
C ASN A 333 -31.98 -24.21 20.81
N GLN A 334 -30.82 -23.64 21.16
CA GLN A 334 -29.53 -23.95 20.52
C GLN A 334 -28.63 -24.88 21.36
N THR A 335 -29.17 -25.51 22.41
CA THR A 335 -28.34 -26.27 23.37
C THR A 335 -27.71 -27.54 22.79
N ARG A 336 -28.33 -28.16 21.77
CA ARG A 336 -27.88 -29.44 21.19
C ARG A 336 -27.98 -29.44 19.66
N PRO A 337 -26.86 -29.56 18.92
CA PRO A 337 -26.90 -29.66 17.46
C PRO A 337 -27.40 -31.04 16.98
N PRO A 338 -28.16 -31.14 15.88
CA PRO A 338 -28.60 -32.41 15.30
C PRO A 338 -27.43 -33.36 14.96
N ARG A 339 -27.60 -34.68 15.08
CA ARG A 339 -26.53 -35.65 14.76
C ARG A 339 -26.24 -35.73 13.25
N THR A 340 -27.27 -35.74 12.43
CA THR A 340 -27.16 -35.79 10.96
C THR A 340 -26.56 -34.49 10.42
N LEU A 341 -25.45 -34.58 9.69
CA LEU A 341 -24.72 -33.40 9.21
C LEU A 341 -25.58 -32.49 8.32
N ALA A 342 -26.36 -33.05 7.39
CA ALA A 342 -27.22 -32.27 6.51
C ALA A 342 -28.28 -31.46 7.27
N ILE A 343 -28.93 -32.07 8.27
CA ILE A 343 -29.91 -31.40 9.13
C ILE A 343 -29.24 -30.34 10.02
N ARG A 344 -28.00 -30.59 10.45
CA ARG A 344 -27.22 -29.64 11.26
C ARG A 344 -26.88 -28.35 10.51
N ALA A 345 -27.04 -28.26 9.19
CA ALA A 345 -26.73 -27.06 8.42
C ALA A 345 -27.42 -25.80 8.98
N GLY A 346 -28.71 -25.88 9.29
CA GLY A 346 -29.44 -24.74 9.85
C GLY A 346 -29.05 -24.37 11.29
N TYR A 347 -28.31 -25.23 12.01
CA TYR A 347 -27.72 -24.86 13.30
C TYR A 347 -26.56 -23.87 13.16
N TYR A 348 -25.93 -23.84 11.99
CA TYR A 348 -24.77 -22.99 11.70
C TYR A 348 -25.04 -22.04 10.52
N CYS A 349 -26.29 -21.82 10.11
CA CYS A 349 -26.63 -20.94 8.99
C CYS A 349 -27.63 -19.86 9.40
N ILE A 350 -27.56 -18.70 8.76
CA ILE A 350 -28.48 -17.57 8.99
C ILE A 350 -29.47 -17.33 7.83
N ASP A 351 -29.40 -18.09 6.75
CA ASP A 351 -30.32 -17.99 5.60
C ASP A 351 -30.57 -19.34 4.93
N THR A 352 -31.46 -19.35 3.93
CA THR A 352 -31.86 -20.54 3.17
C THR A 352 -31.25 -20.61 1.78
N PHE A 353 -30.38 -19.67 1.38
CA PHE A 353 -29.90 -19.55 0.00
C PHE A 353 -28.38 -19.68 -0.14
N THR A 354 -27.67 -19.89 0.96
CA THR A 354 -26.26 -20.25 0.98
C THR A 354 -26.11 -21.78 1.06
N PRO A 355 -25.84 -22.49 -0.04
CA PRO A 355 -25.72 -23.94 -0.02
C PRO A 355 -24.43 -24.41 0.64
N ILE A 356 -24.36 -25.64 1.10
CA ILE A 356 -23.09 -26.33 1.33
C ILE A 356 -22.92 -27.40 0.27
N ASN A 357 -21.83 -27.34 -0.49
CA ASN A 357 -21.41 -28.42 -1.38
C ASN A 357 -20.06 -29.01 -0.95
N ARG A 358 -19.59 -30.03 -1.69
CA ARG A 358 -18.32 -30.73 -1.42
C ARG A 358 -17.10 -29.81 -1.31
N ASN A 359 -17.18 -28.65 -1.96
CA ASN A 359 -16.08 -27.76 -2.23
C ASN A 359 -16.12 -26.45 -1.42
N ALA A 360 -17.22 -26.18 -0.70
CA ALA A 360 -17.43 -24.95 0.06
C ALA A 360 -16.28 -24.68 1.06
N PHE A 361 -15.94 -25.66 1.90
CA PHE A 361 -14.84 -25.53 2.86
C PHE A 361 -13.49 -25.22 2.18
N LEU A 362 -13.15 -25.94 1.10
CA LEU A 362 -11.86 -25.77 0.42
C LEU A 362 -11.74 -24.41 -0.26
N ALA A 363 -12.80 -23.95 -0.92
CA ALA A 363 -12.84 -22.64 -1.56
C ALA A 363 -12.77 -21.51 -0.53
N ALA A 364 -13.57 -21.58 0.54
CA ALA A 364 -13.58 -20.59 1.62
C ALA A 364 -12.24 -20.54 2.38
N LYS A 365 -11.61 -21.70 2.63
CA LYS A 365 -10.25 -21.72 3.18
C LYS A 365 -9.26 -21.01 2.25
N GLY A 366 -9.37 -21.22 0.93
CA GLY A 366 -8.55 -20.54 -0.07
C GLY A 366 -8.72 -19.01 -0.06
N ALA A 367 -9.96 -18.53 0.17
CA ALA A 367 -10.25 -17.11 0.35
C ALA A 367 -9.51 -16.54 1.58
N VAL A 368 -9.60 -17.22 2.73
CA VAL A 368 -8.87 -16.82 3.94
C VAL A 368 -7.36 -16.84 3.74
N ASP A 369 -6.82 -17.86 3.07
CA ASP A 369 -5.40 -17.95 2.73
C ASP A 369 -4.94 -16.72 1.89
N CYS A 370 -5.78 -16.23 0.97
CA CYS A 370 -5.48 -15.02 0.18
C CYS A 370 -5.49 -13.76 1.05
N ALA A 371 -6.51 -13.57 1.89
CA ALA A 371 -6.58 -12.42 2.79
C ALA A 371 -5.43 -12.38 3.80
N LEU A 372 -5.02 -13.53 4.35
CA LEU A 372 -3.84 -13.64 5.21
C LEU A 372 -2.53 -13.41 4.45
N THR A 373 -2.46 -13.80 3.18
CA THR A 373 -1.31 -13.47 2.32
C THR A 373 -1.21 -11.96 2.09
N ALA A 374 -2.34 -11.29 1.84
CA ALA A 374 -2.41 -9.84 1.72
C ALA A 374 -2.00 -9.15 3.03
N ALA A 375 -2.49 -9.64 4.17
CA ALA A 375 -2.09 -9.16 5.49
C ALA A 375 -0.58 -9.28 5.74
N ASN A 376 0.00 -10.43 5.37
CA ASN A 376 1.43 -10.63 5.46
C ASN A 376 2.22 -9.70 4.50
N ALA A 377 1.72 -9.46 3.28
CA ALA A 377 2.36 -8.54 2.34
C ALA A 377 2.43 -7.11 2.91
N VAL A 378 1.32 -6.64 3.49
CA VAL A 378 1.25 -5.30 4.09
C VAL A 378 2.10 -5.17 5.35
N LEU A 379 2.15 -6.20 6.20
CA LEU A 379 3.09 -6.25 7.33
C LEU A 379 4.56 -6.14 6.90
N ASN A 380 4.90 -6.71 5.74
CA ASN A 380 6.25 -6.73 5.20
C ASN A 380 6.53 -5.53 4.25
N GLY A 381 5.83 -4.41 4.48
CA GLY A 381 6.09 -3.12 3.86
C GLY A 381 5.37 -2.83 2.53
N GLN A 382 4.46 -3.71 2.07
CA GLN A 382 3.58 -3.34 0.95
C GLN A 382 2.53 -2.34 1.41
N ARG A 383 2.27 -1.29 0.62
CA ARG A 383 1.27 -0.29 1.00
C ARG A 383 -0.15 -0.72 0.66
N LEU A 384 -0.35 -1.36 -0.50
CA LEU A 384 -1.65 -1.82 -0.97
C LEU A 384 -1.61 -3.31 -1.35
N ALA A 385 -2.60 -4.07 -0.90
CA ALA A 385 -2.81 -5.45 -1.32
C ALA A 385 -4.29 -5.71 -1.60
N TYR A 386 -4.57 -6.55 -2.59
CA TYR A 386 -5.91 -6.97 -2.96
C TYR A 386 -6.02 -8.49 -2.91
N ALA A 387 -6.85 -8.99 -2.01
CA ALA A 387 -7.30 -10.36 -1.96
C ALA A 387 -8.56 -10.50 -2.83
N LEU A 388 -8.37 -10.88 -4.10
CA LEU A 388 -9.44 -11.21 -5.02
C LEU A 388 -9.93 -12.63 -4.72
N VAL A 389 -10.96 -12.70 -3.87
CA VAL A 389 -11.45 -13.94 -3.28
C VAL A 389 -12.86 -14.28 -3.73
N ARG A 390 -13.14 -15.58 -3.73
CA ARG A 390 -14.46 -16.18 -3.86
C ARG A 390 -14.42 -17.54 -3.15
N PRO A 391 -15.41 -17.90 -2.33
CA PRO A 391 -16.58 -17.12 -1.92
C PRO A 391 -16.23 -15.86 -1.08
N PRO A 392 -17.17 -14.89 -0.94
CA PRO A 392 -17.04 -13.75 -0.03
C PRO A 392 -17.05 -14.19 1.44
N GLY A 393 -16.93 -13.23 2.38
CA GLY A 393 -16.75 -13.51 3.80
C GLY A 393 -17.53 -12.65 4.80
N HIS A 394 -17.97 -11.43 4.47
CA HIS A 394 -18.41 -10.47 5.48
C HIS A 394 -19.66 -10.86 6.30
N HIS A 395 -20.51 -11.76 5.78
CA HIS A 395 -21.69 -12.29 6.47
C HIS A 395 -21.39 -13.49 7.38
N ALA A 396 -20.20 -14.09 7.30
CA ALA A 396 -19.83 -15.20 8.18
C ALA A 396 -19.51 -14.69 9.59
N GLU A 397 -20.39 -15.02 10.54
CA GLU A 397 -20.26 -14.73 11.97
C GLU A 397 -19.34 -15.75 12.64
N ARG A 398 -19.03 -15.56 13.93
CA ARG A 398 -18.19 -16.49 14.70
C ARG A 398 -18.70 -17.93 14.66
N ARG A 399 -20.02 -18.14 14.62
CA ARG A 399 -20.63 -19.48 14.67
C ARG A 399 -21.43 -19.83 13.42
N SER A 400 -21.61 -18.92 12.47
CA SER A 400 -22.59 -19.11 11.40
C SER A 400 -22.05 -18.70 10.04
N PHE A 401 -22.47 -19.43 9.00
CA PHE A 401 -22.32 -19.04 7.60
C PHE A 401 -23.63 -18.46 7.05
N GLY A 402 -23.57 -17.72 5.95
CA GLY A 402 -24.73 -17.11 5.29
C GLY A 402 -24.31 -16.03 4.30
N GLY A 403 -25.23 -15.51 3.51
CA GLY A 403 -24.99 -14.47 2.50
C GLY A 403 -23.88 -14.86 1.52
N PHE A 404 -23.87 -16.12 1.07
CA PHE A 404 -22.80 -16.73 0.27
C PHE A 404 -21.43 -16.87 0.98
N CYS A 405 -21.32 -16.46 2.25
CA CYS A 405 -20.09 -16.42 3.03
C CYS A 405 -19.98 -17.61 3.98
N TYR A 406 -18.84 -18.32 3.95
CA TYR A 406 -18.56 -19.45 4.87
C TYR A 406 -17.51 -19.13 5.93
N PHE A 407 -16.48 -18.37 5.56
CA PHE A 407 -15.47 -17.88 6.48
C PHE A 407 -15.19 -16.41 6.20
N ASN A 408 -15.14 -15.64 7.28
CA ASN A 408 -14.88 -14.21 7.22
C ASN A 408 -13.40 -13.90 6.93
N SER A 409 -13.10 -13.65 5.66
CA SER A 409 -11.73 -13.38 5.18
C SER A 409 -11.18 -12.05 5.69
N ALA A 410 -11.99 -10.98 5.69
CA ALA A 410 -11.64 -9.69 6.24
C ALA A 410 -11.35 -9.77 7.76
N ALA A 411 -12.21 -10.46 8.52
CA ALA A 411 -11.98 -10.64 9.95
C ALA A 411 -10.76 -11.52 10.26
N ALA A 412 -10.46 -12.54 9.44
CA ALA A 412 -9.25 -13.34 9.60
C ALA A 412 -7.98 -12.49 9.39
N ALA A 413 -7.97 -11.61 8.39
CA ALA A 413 -6.89 -10.64 8.18
C ALA A 413 -6.79 -9.64 9.35
N ALA A 414 -7.92 -9.10 9.82
CA ALA A 414 -7.95 -8.17 10.95
C ALA A 414 -7.40 -8.81 12.23
N GLN A 415 -7.84 -10.03 12.55
CA GLN A 415 -7.37 -10.78 13.70
C GLN A 415 -5.86 -11.04 13.61
N TYR A 416 -5.35 -11.39 12.43
CA TYR A 416 -3.92 -11.61 12.22
C TYR A 416 -3.10 -10.33 12.45
N LEU A 417 -3.59 -9.18 11.98
CA LEU A 417 -2.91 -7.89 12.11
C LEU A 417 -3.07 -7.24 13.48
N SER A 418 -4.11 -7.56 14.24
CA SER A 418 -4.42 -6.95 15.55
C SER A 418 -3.28 -7.07 16.55
N ALA A 419 -2.48 -8.14 16.47
CA ALA A 419 -1.27 -8.33 17.27
C ALA A 419 -0.18 -7.27 16.98
N HIS A 420 -0.29 -6.54 15.87
CA HIS A 420 0.66 -5.55 15.42
C HIS A 420 0.13 -4.12 15.50
N GLY A 421 -1.11 -3.88 15.93
CA GLY A 421 -1.68 -2.55 16.14
C GLY A 421 -3.18 -2.49 15.89
N LYS A 422 -3.77 -1.31 16.12
CA LYS A 422 -5.20 -1.06 15.89
C LYS A 422 -5.58 -1.28 14.43
N ILE A 423 -6.70 -1.95 14.19
CA ILE A 423 -7.21 -2.26 12.84
C ILE A 423 -8.53 -1.54 12.65
N ALA A 424 -8.77 -1.03 11.45
CA ALA A 424 -10.12 -0.67 11.07
C ALA A 424 -10.56 -1.47 9.85
N ILE A 425 -11.80 -1.95 9.90
CA ILE A 425 -12.48 -2.55 8.76
C ILE A 425 -13.55 -1.57 8.30
N LEU A 426 -13.44 -1.14 7.05
CA LEU A 426 -14.44 -0.33 6.35
C LEU A 426 -15.12 -1.22 5.33
N ASP A 427 -16.37 -1.56 5.60
CA ASP A 427 -17.24 -2.30 4.70
C ASP A 427 -18.04 -1.33 3.83
N ILE A 428 -17.82 -1.42 2.52
CA ILE A 428 -18.48 -0.63 1.48
C ILE A 428 -19.27 -1.51 0.50
N ASP A 429 -19.51 -2.77 0.87
CA ASP A 429 -20.51 -3.61 0.23
C ASP A 429 -21.92 -3.03 0.44
N TYR A 430 -22.84 -3.30 -0.49
CA TYR A 430 -24.22 -2.84 -0.37
C TYR A 430 -24.91 -3.41 0.89
N HIS A 431 -24.53 -4.63 1.29
CA HIS A 431 -25.10 -5.31 2.44
C HIS A 431 -24.30 -5.05 3.72
N HIS A 432 -24.97 -5.11 4.87
CA HIS A 432 -24.28 -4.98 6.15
C HIS A 432 -23.39 -6.19 6.42
N GLY A 433 -22.11 -5.95 6.69
CA GLY A 433 -21.14 -6.96 7.13
C GLY A 433 -21.37 -7.43 8.58
N ASN A 434 -22.53 -8.03 8.86
CA ASN A 434 -22.93 -8.50 10.20
C ASN A 434 -21.92 -9.45 10.84
N GLY A 435 -21.26 -10.30 10.05
CA GLY A 435 -20.25 -11.22 10.56
C GLY A 435 -19.06 -10.49 11.16
N GLN A 436 -18.54 -9.47 10.47
CA GLN A 436 -17.43 -8.68 10.97
C GLN A 436 -17.83 -7.91 12.24
N GLN A 437 -19.04 -7.33 12.24
CA GLN A 437 -19.59 -6.65 13.40
C GLN A 437 -19.66 -7.58 14.62
N GLU A 438 -20.25 -8.78 14.48
CA GLU A 438 -20.41 -9.73 15.59
C GLU A 438 -19.06 -10.18 16.15
N ILE A 439 -18.12 -10.53 15.28
CA ILE A 439 -16.80 -11.04 15.67
C ILE A 439 -16.03 -10.04 16.54
N PHE A 440 -16.17 -8.74 16.28
CA PHE A 440 -15.42 -7.68 16.97
C PHE A 440 -16.28 -6.81 17.90
N TYR A 441 -17.55 -7.16 18.13
CA TYR A 441 -18.52 -6.29 18.80
C TYR A 441 -18.12 -5.84 20.20
N GLU A 442 -17.31 -6.65 20.90
CA GLU A 442 -16.83 -6.39 22.26
C GLU A 442 -15.36 -5.91 22.31
N ARG A 443 -14.78 -5.53 21.17
CA ARG A 443 -13.36 -5.18 21.05
C ARG A 443 -13.16 -3.73 20.63
N SER A 444 -12.12 -3.09 21.18
CA SER A 444 -11.70 -1.72 20.85
C SER A 444 -10.39 -1.63 20.07
N ASP A 445 -9.70 -2.75 19.89
CA ASP A 445 -8.51 -2.84 19.05
C ASP A 445 -8.85 -2.97 17.55
N VAL A 446 -10.10 -3.33 17.23
CA VAL A 446 -10.65 -3.38 15.87
C VAL A 446 -11.89 -2.49 15.78
N LEU A 447 -11.86 -1.48 14.92
CA LEU A 447 -13.01 -0.63 14.59
C LEU A 447 -13.73 -1.20 13.37
N THR A 448 -15.02 -1.50 13.49
CA THR A 448 -15.88 -1.91 12.37
C THR A 448 -16.76 -0.73 11.93
N ILE A 449 -16.71 -0.41 10.64
CA ILE A 449 -17.57 0.59 10.02
C ILE A 449 -18.21 -0.03 8.79
N SER A 450 -19.53 0.07 8.64
CA SER A 450 -20.22 -0.41 7.45
C SER A 450 -21.20 0.64 6.91
N ILE A 451 -21.20 0.83 5.59
CA ILE A 451 -22.14 1.69 4.87
C ILE A 451 -22.97 0.80 3.95
N HIS A 452 -24.27 0.65 4.23
CA HIS A 452 -25.10 -0.38 3.61
C HIS A 452 -26.55 0.08 3.43
N GLY A 453 -27.32 -0.67 2.63
CA GLY A 453 -28.77 -0.55 2.55
C GLY A 453 -29.41 -0.78 3.92
N GLN A 454 -30.42 0.01 4.28
CA GLN A 454 -31.01 -0.08 5.60
C GLN A 454 -31.67 -1.46 5.81
N PRO A 455 -31.51 -2.08 7.01
CA PRO A 455 -31.91 -3.48 7.19
C PRO A 455 -33.42 -3.77 7.07
N SER A 456 -34.33 -2.80 7.15
CA SER A 456 -35.76 -3.10 6.93
C SER A 456 -36.10 -3.46 5.49
N PHE A 457 -35.19 -3.26 4.53
CA PHE A 457 -35.39 -3.70 3.13
C PHE A 457 -34.18 -4.46 2.55
N ALA A 458 -33.00 -4.41 3.17
CA ALA A 458 -31.80 -5.10 2.70
C ALA A 458 -31.35 -6.21 3.67
N TYR A 459 -30.85 -7.32 3.11
CA TYR A 459 -30.19 -8.36 3.87
C TYR A 459 -29.02 -7.77 4.69
N PRO A 460 -28.81 -8.15 5.97
CA PRO A 460 -29.32 -9.35 6.67
C PRO A 460 -30.60 -9.14 7.50
N TYR A 461 -31.29 -8.01 7.37
CA TYR A 461 -32.56 -7.67 8.02
C TYR A 461 -32.57 -7.49 9.55
N PHE A 462 -31.73 -8.24 10.28
CA PHE A 462 -31.78 -8.34 11.74
C PHE A 462 -30.61 -7.64 12.45
N SER A 463 -29.71 -7.02 11.69
CA SER A 463 -28.59 -6.23 12.20
C SER A 463 -28.17 -5.17 11.18
N GLY A 464 -27.31 -4.23 11.58
CA GLY A 464 -26.91 -3.08 10.74
C GLY A 464 -27.62 -1.80 11.14
N PHE A 465 -28.40 -1.80 12.23
CA PHE A 465 -29.06 -0.59 12.69
C PHE A 465 -28.04 0.39 13.30
N ALA A 466 -28.29 1.69 13.13
CA ALA A 466 -27.40 2.76 13.63
C ALA A 466 -27.26 2.79 15.17
N SER A 467 -28.16 2.14 15.90
CA SER A 467 -28.13 1.99 17.35
C SER A 467 -27.10 0.96 17.84
N GLU A 468 -26.66 0.06 16.97
CA GLU A 468 -25.68 -0.99 17.28
C GLU A 468 -24.27 -0.41 17.32
N LYS A 469 -23.78 -0.08 18.51
CA LYS A 469 -22.53 0.68 18.70
C LYS A 469 -21.42 -0.12 19.38
N GLY A 470 -21.52 -1.45 19.39
CA GLY A 470 -20.63 -2.31 20.15
C GLY A 470 -21.09 -2.48 21.61
N ASN A 471 -20.47 -3.41 22.31
CA ASN A 471 -20.77 -3.74 23.71
C ASN A 471 -19.49 -3.81 24.55
N GLY A 472 -19.60 -3.64 25.87
CA GLY A 472 -18.48 -3.75 26.80
C GLY A 472 -17.28 -2.89 26.37
N ALA A 473 -16.10 -3.50 26.24
CA ALA A 473 -14.88 -2.81 25.81
C ALA A 473 -14.92 -2.33 24.35
N GLY A 474 -15.84 -2.84 23.52
CA GLY A 474 -16.07 -2.44 22.13
C GLY A 474 -17.11 -1.33 21.96
N ALA A 475 -17.70 -0.82 23.04
CA ALA A 475 -18.65 0.29 22.97
C ALA A 475 -18.00 1.53 22.30
N GLY A 476 -18.64 2.01 21.23
CA GLY A 476 -18.15 3.10 20.37
C GLY A 476 -17.23 2.67 19.21
N TYR A 477 -16.91 1.37 19.09
CA TYR A 477 -16.02 0.80 18.08
C TYR A 477 -16.75 -0.04 17.01
N ASN A 478 -18.08 0.00 17.00
CA ASN A 478 -18.90 -0.40 15.85
C ASN A 478 -19.72 0.80 15.35
N ILE A 479 -19.73 1.05 14.04
CA ILE A 479 -20.43 2.19 13.44
C ILE A 479 -21.15 1.74 12.17
N ASN A 480 -22.48 1.73 12.22
CA ASN A 480 -23.32 1.46 11.06
C ASN A 480 -23.85 2.75 10.44
N PHE A 481 -23.80 2.83 9.11
CA PHE A 481 -24.45 3.84 8.29
C PHE A 481 -25.51 3.18 7.39
N PRO A 482 -26.67 2.79 7.94
CA PRO A 482 -27.77 2.29 7.12
C PRO A 482 -28.36 3.44 6.29
N LEU A 483 -28.45 3.26 4.98
CA LEU A 483 -28.94 4.29 4.05
C LEU A 483 -30.27 3.89 3.40
N PRO A 484 -31.08 4.87 2.96
CA PRO A 484 -32.30 4.62 2.20
C PRO A 484 -32.09 3.75 0.94
N GLU A 485 -33.17 3.19 0.43
CA GLU A 485 -33.18 2.31 -0.75
C GLU A 485 -32.69 3.01 -2.03
N LYS A 486 -32.83 4.33 -2.13
CA LYS A 486 -32.42 5.10 -3.31
C LYS A 486 -31.23 5.99 -3.00
N ILE A 487 -30.03 5.50 -3.32
CA ILE A 487 -28.78 6.24 -3.18
C ILE A 487 -28.02 6.23 -4.50
N ASP A 488 -27.55 7.41 -4.88
CA ASP A 488 -26.61 7.66 -5.96
C ASP A 488 -25.21 7.96 -5.38
N GLY A 489 -24.20 8.04 -6.25
CA GLY A 489 -22.85 8.35 -5.82
C GLY A 489 -22.71 9.71 -5.11
N GLU A 490 -23.53 10.71 -5.47
CA GLU A 490 -23.48 12.03 -4.85
C GLU A 490 -23.91 12.00 -3.39
N LYS A 491 -24.96 11.24 -3.06
CA LYS A 491 -25.44 11.04 -1.69
C LYS A 491 -24.57 10.07 -0.90
N TYR A 492 -23.92 9.11 -1.56
CA TYR A 492 -23.00 8.17 -0.93
C TYR A 492 -21.73 8.86 -0.41
N ARG A 493 -21.11 9.73 -1.21
CA ARG A 493 -19.80 10.35 -0.89
C ARG A 493 -19.75 11.10 0.46
N PRO A 494 -20.75 11.91 0.85
CA PRO A 494 -20.78 12.53 2.19
C PRO A 494 -20.80 11.50 3.33
N VAL A 495 -21.45 10.36 3.14
CA VAL A 495 -21.47 9.27 4.13
C VAL A 495 -20.09 8.62 4.24
N LEU A 496 -19.47 8.29 3.10
CA LEU A 496 -18.10 7.79 3.06
C LEU A 496 -17.14 8.77 3.76
N LYS A 497 -17.26 10.08 3.50
CA LYS A 497 -16.45 11.10 4.19
C LYS A 497 -16.62 11.05 5.71
N ARG A 498 -17.84 10.85 6.23
CA ARG A 498 -18.08 10.68 7.68
C ARG A 498 -17.43 9.41 8.22
N ALA A 499 -17.50 8.30 7.49
CA ALA A 499 -16.82 7.06 7.84
C ALA A 499 -15.29 7.24 7.88
N LEU A 500 -14.70 7.87 6.85
CA LEU A 500 -13.27 8.18 6.80
C LEU A 500 -12.83 9.10 7.96
N ASN A 501 -13.65 10.09 8.34
CA ASN A 501 -13.37 10.93 9.50
C ASN A 501 -13.32 10.12 10.81
N ARG A 502 -14.16 9.09 10.96
CA ARG A 502 -14.11 8.17 12.11
C ARG A 502 -12.81 7.34 12.10
N LEU A 503 -12.41 6.85 10.94
CA LEU A 503 -11.13 6.14 10.75
C LEU A 503 -9.94 7.03 11.15
N THR A 504 -9.89 8.27 10.65
CA THR A 504 -8.81 9.21 10.99
C THR A 504 -8.72 9.48 12.50
N ARG A 505 -9.86 9.59 13.21
CA ARG A 505 -9.87 9.76 14.67
C ARG A 505 -9.39 8.51 15.42
N PHE A 506 -9.76 7.33 14.94
CA PHE A 506 -9.34 6.06 15.52
C PHE A 506 -7.84 5.79 15.33
N LYS A 507 -7.23 6.36 14.28
CA LYS A 507 -5.82 6.21 13.91
C LYS A 507 -5.42 4.73 13.79
N PRO A 508 -6.11 3.95 12.94
CA PRO A 508 -5.74 2.56 12.73
C PRO A 508 -4.34 2.48 12.13
N ARG A 509 -3.62 1.41 12.46
CA ARG A 509 -2.35 1.07 11.85
C ARG A 509 -2.55 0.43 10.47
N PHE A 510 -3.58 -0.38 10.33
CA PHE A 510 -3.93 -1.06 9.09
C PHE A 510 -5.40 -0.85 8.79
N LEU A 511 -5.71 -0.65 7.52
CA LEU A 511 -7.07 -0.56 7.00
C LEU A 511 -7.40 -1.81 6.20
N ILE A 512 -8.57 -2.39 6.46
CA ILE A 512 -9.14 -3.45 5.64
C ILE A 512 -10.40 -2.89 5.00
N ILE A 513 -10.50 -2.97 3.69
CA ILE A 513 -11.70 -2.65 2.93
C ILE A 513 -12.39 -3.95 2.57
N ALA A 514 -13.61 -4.14 3.06
CA ALA A 514 -14.50 -5.17 2.53
C ALA A 514 -15.22 -4.55 1.33
N LEU A 515 -14.80 -4.92 0.12
CA LEU A 515 -15.20 -4.27 -1.12
C LEU A 515 -16.29 -5.10 -1.80
N GLY A 516 -17.55 -4.67 -1.65
CA GLY A 516 -18.63 -5.04 -2.57
C GLY A 516 -18.75 -4.03 -3.71
N LEU A 517 -19.11 -4.54 -4.89
CA LEU A 517 -19.37 -3.73 -6.08
C LEU A 517 -20.85 -3.76 -6.48
N ASP A 518 -21.69 -4.31 -5.61
CA ASP A 518 -23.16 -4.41 -5.72
C ASP A 518 -23.90 -3.12 -5.36
N THR A 519 -23.18 -2.08 -4.96
CA THR A 519 -23.69 -0.71 -4.91
C THR A 519 -23.87 -0.09 -6.31
N ALA A 520 -23.39 -0.77 -7.36
CA ALA A 520 -23.43 -0.31 -8.73
C ALA A 520 -24.85 -0.29 -9.31
N ALA A 521 -25.11 0.65 -10.22
CA ALA A 521 -26.35 0.69 -10.97
C ALA A 521 -26.56 -0.62 -11.76
N GLY A 522 -27.73 -1.23 -11.57
CA GLY A 522 -28.12 -2.45 -12.29
C GLY A 522 -27.63 -3.75 -11.67
N ASP A 523 -26.92 -3.71 -10.54
CA ASP A 523 -26.58 -4.94 -9.82
C ASP A 523 -27.86 -5.67 -9.35
N PRO A 524 -27.98 -6.99 -9.54
CA PRO A 524 -29.20 -7.73 -9.20
C PRO A 524 -29.45 -7.87 -7.68
N THR A 525 -28.47 -7.51 -6.84
CA THR A 525 -28.57 -7.65 -5.38
C THR A 525 -28.62 -6.32 -4.62
N GLY A 526 -28.38 -5.21 -5.32
CA GLY A 526 -28.44 -3.86 -4.78
C GLY A 526 -29.46 -2.98 -5.49
N THR A 527 -29.90 -1.92 -4.81
CA THR A 527 -30.89 -0.95 -5.37
C THR A 527 -30.28 0.41 -5.69
N TRP A 528 -29.00 0.61 -5.39
CA TRP A 528 -28.29 1.86 -5.59
C TRP A 528 -27.80 2.02 -7.02
N SER A 529 -27.38 3.24 -7.36
CA SER A 529 -27.06 3.62 -8.73
C SER A 529 -25.64 4.18 -8.90
N LEU A 530 -24.66 3.68 -8.15
CA LEU A 530 -23.27 4.13 -8.31
C LEU A 530 -22.74 3.77 -9.69
N GLN A 531 -22.01 4.70 -10.28
CA GLN A 531 -21.35 4.55 -11.59
C GLN A 531 -19.85 4.30 -11.40
N ALA A 532 -19.15 3.88 -12.45
CA ALA A 532 -17.70 3.63 -12.43
C ALA A 532 -16.90 4.81 -11.84
N GLN A 533 -17.24 6.06 -12.21
CA GLN A 533 -16.62 7.28 -11.67
C GLN A 533 -16.80 7.46 -10.15
N ASP A 534 -17.90 6.96 -9.58
CA ASP A 534 -18.15 7.02 -8.14
C ASP A 534 -17.23 6.06 -7.39
N PHE A 535 -17.01 4.86 -7.95
CA PHE A 535 -16.02 3.92 -7.43
C PHE A 535 -14.61 4.51 -7.45
N GLU A 536 -14.22 5.20 -8.52
CA GLU A 536 -12.94 5.92 -8.59
C GLU A 536 -12.82 7.00 -7.51
N ALA A 537 -13.84 7.83 -7.35
CA ALA A 537 -13.87 8.86 -6.31
C ALA A 537 -13.77 8.25 -4.90
N ASN A 538 -14.50 7.16 -4.64
CA ASN A 538 -14.48 6.44 -3.36
C ASN A 538 -13.09 5.87 -3.08
N GLY A 539 -12.48 5.19 -4.07
CA GLY A 539 -11.12 4.68 -3.98
C GLY A 539 -10.12 5.80 -3.68
N LYS A 540 -10.21 6.94 -4.38
CA LYS A 540 -9.33 8.10 -4.17
C LYS A 540 -9.44 8.67 -2.76
N MET A 541 -10.67 8.84 -2.25
CA MET A 541 -10.90 9.32 -0.88
C MET A 541 -10.29 8.38 0.16
N ILE A 542 -10.37 7.06 -0.04
CA ILE A 542 -9.74 6.06 0.83
C ILE A 542 -8.21 6.12 0.73
N GLY A 543 -7.67 6.21 -0.49
CA GLY A 543 -6.22 6.25 -0.74
C GLY A 543 -5.53 7.46 -0.08
N MET A 544 -6.22 8.60 -0.01
CA MET A 544 -5.74 9.82 0.67
C MET A 544 -5.57 9.67 2.18
N LEU A 545 -6.01 8.56 2.79
CA LEU A 545 -5.66 8.24 4.17
C LEU A 545 -4.18 7.82 4.31
N HIS A 546 -3.53 7.44 3.21
CA HIS A 546 -2.15 6.93 3.14
C HIS A 546 -1.85 5.78 4.12
N LEU A 547 -2.88 5.02 4.48
CA LEU A 547 -2.77 3.86 5.36
C LEU A 547 -2.33 2.61 4.60
N PRO A 548 -1.54 1.73 5.22
CA PRO A 548 -1.36 0.38 4.70
C PRO A 548 -2.73 -0.32 4.62
N THR A 549 -3.16 -0.66 3.40
CA THR A 549 -4.55 -1.04 3.11
C THR A 549 -4.62 -2.39 2.42
N ILE A 550 -5.53 -3.24 2.91
CA ILE A 550 -5.90 -4.51 2.29
C ILE A 550 -7.32 -4.38 1.78
N VAL A 551 -7.53 -4.69 0.52
CA VAL A 551 -8.87 -4.82 -0.05
C VAL A 551 -9.21 -6.30 -0.12
N VAL A 552 -10.38 -6.69 0.39
CA VAL A 552 -10.91 -8.05 0.33
C VAL A 552 -12.19 -8.00 -0.48
N GLN A 553 -12.26 -8.78 -1.57
CA GLN A 553 -13.45 -8.83 -2.42
C GLN A 553 -14.63 -9.46 -1.65
N GLU A 554 -15.79 -8.79 -1.67
CA GLU A 554 -17.06 -9.28 -1.15
C GLU A 554 -18.07 -9.47 -2.30
N GLY A 555 -19.18 -8.71 -2.33
CA GLY A 555 -20.26 -8.77 -3.31
C GLY A 555 -19.98 -8.09 -4.67
N GLY A 556 -21.05 -7.87 -5.44
CA GLY A 556 -21.03 -7.41 -6.84
C GLY A 556 -21.19 -8.56 -7.84
N TYR A 557 -22.27 -8.53 -8.61
CA TYR A 557 -22.80 -9.69 -9.33
C TYR A 557 -23.20 -9.39 -10.77
N ASP A 558 -23.35 -8.13 -11.17
CA ASP A 558 -23.43 -7.79 -12.60
C ASP A 558 -22.05 -7.90 -13.27
N THR A 559 -21.75 -9.09 -13.79
CA THR A 559 -20.47 -9.40 -14.43
C THR A 559 -20.14 -8.56 -15.67
N GLN A 560 -21.11 -7.85 -16.26
CA GLN A 560 -20.88 -6.97 -17.42
C GLN A 560 -20.11 -5.70 -17.02
N VAL A 561 -20.40 -5.15 -15.83
CA VAL A 561 -19.80 -3.90 -15.33
C VAL A 561 -18.85 -4.11 -14.15
N LEU A 562 -18.90 -5.27 -13.49
CA LEU A 562 -18.15 -5.59 -12.28
C LEU A 562 -16.65 -5.28 -12.41
N GLY A 563 -16.01 -5.78 -13.47
CA GLY A 563 -14.58 -5.54 -13.69
C GLY A 563 -14.25 -4.05 -13.90
N THR A 564 -15.09 -3.32 -14.63
CA THR A 564 -14.89 -1.89 -14.90
C THR A 564 -14.99 -1.08 -13.61
N ASN A 565 -15.98 -1.38 -12.77
CA ASN A 565 -16.16 -0.76 -11.46
C ASN A 565 -14.97 -1.05 -10.53
N ALA A 566 -14.50 -2.30 -10.50
CA ALA A 566 -13.29 -2.67 -9.77
C ALA A 566 -12.06 -1.88 -10.24
N ARG A 567 -11.86 -1.75 -11.56
CA ARG A 567 -10.71 -1.02 -12.13
C ARG A 567 -10.73 0.44 -11.73
N HIS A 568 -11.90 1.07 -11.75
CA HIS A 568 -12.05 2.47 -11.35
C HIS A 568 -11.77 2.64 -9.86
N PHE A 569 -12.32 1.78 -8.99
CA PHE A 569 -12.01 1.78 -7.56
C PHE A 569 -10.50 1.72 -7.30
N PHE A 570 -9.80 0.76 -7.92
CA PHE A 570 -8.37 0.61 -7.71
C PHE A 570 -7.52 1.71 -8.35
N SER A 571 -7.94 2.28 -9.49
CA SER A 571 -7.29 3.44 -10.09
C SER A 571 -7.35 4.64 -9.14
N GLY A 572 -8.53 4.89 -8.57
CA GLY A 572 -8.73 5.90 -7.54
C GLY A 572 -7.89 5.64 -6.29
N LEU A 573 -7.97 4.41 -5.73
CA LEU A 573 -7.21 4.01 -4.54
C LEU A 573 -5.71 4.18 -4.72
N TRP A 574 -5.18 3.74 -5.87
CA TRP A 574 -3.78 3.88 -6.23
C TRP A 574 -3.37 5.35 -6.35
N ALA A 575 -4.13 6.15 -7.10
CA ALA A 575 -3.86 7.57 -7.29
C ALA A 575 -3.92 8.34 -5.97
N GLY A 576 -4.94 8.11 -5.15
CA GLY A 576 -5.06 8.73 -3.82
C GLY A 576 -3.90 8.34 -2.88
N THR A 577 -3.36 7.13 -3.02
CA THR A 577 -2.25 6.66 -2.17
C THR A 577 -0.90 7.25 -2.58
N TYR A 578 -0.63 7.33 -3.89
CA TYR A 578 0.71 7.59 -4.41
C TYR A 578 0.90 8.92 -5.15
N LEU A 579 -0.17 9.52 -5.69
CA LEU A 579 -0.11 10.75 -6.47
C LEU A 579 -0.64 11.98 -5.71
N ALA A 580 -1.47 11.78 -4.69
CA ALA A 580 -2.07 12.85 -3.89
C ALA A 580 -1.12 13.45 -2.84
#